data_AF-A0A1I3JDG3-F1
#
_entry.id   AF-A0A1I3JDG3-F1
#
_cell.length_a   1.000
_cell.length_b   1.000
_cell.length_c   1.000
_cell.angle_alpha   90.00
_cell.angle_beta   90.00
_cell.angle_gamma   90.00
#
_symmetry.space_group_name_H-M   'P 1'
#
loop_
_entity.id
_entity.type
_entity.pdbx_description
1 polymer ?
#
loop_
_entity_poly.entity_id
_entity_poly.type
_entity_poly.pdbx_seq_one_letter_code
_entity_poly.pdbx_strand_id
1 'polypeptide(L)'
;MKQTSIKNILYWVSTILVCAMFLYSAQMYFFNTAMIEGYFKSLNYPTYIVIPLAIIKVLGVVMILWRKSAWLTEWAYAGFFFDVILATVAHYNAGHGLFGMSFYTIFIVLVSYFLGKDVRQKNKLIV
;
A
#
# COMPACT_ATOMS: atom_id res chain seq x y z
N MET A 1 -8.95 -30.74 -6.73
CA MET A 1 -8.20 -29.48 -6.98
C MET A 1 -9.18 -28.31 -6.86
N LYS A 2 -8.96 -27.35 -5.95
CA LYS A 2 -9.83 -26.15 -5.84
C LYS A 2 -9.69 -25.35 -7.15
N GLN A 3 -10.77 -25.21 -7.92
CA GLN A 3 -10.74 -24.46 -9.18
C GLN A 3 -10.45 -22.98 -8.88
N THR A 4 -9.26 -22.51 -9.26
CA THR A 4 -8.84 -21.12 -9.03
C THR A 4 -9.57 -20.21 -10.01
N SER A 5 -10.57 -19.46 -9.54
CA SER A 5 -11.27 -18.49 -10.38
C SER A 5 -10.33 -17.36 -10.83
N ILE A 6 -10.54 -16.81 -12.03
CA ILE A 6 -9.78 -15.66 -12.58
C ILE A 6 -9.73 -14.49 -11.57
N LYS A 7 -10.83 -14.25 -10.85
CA LYS A 7 -10.91 -13.25 -9.78
C LYS A 7 -9.86 -13.47 -8.68
N ASN A 8 -9.61 -14.72 -8.27
CA ASN A 8 -8.60 -15.04 -7.26
C ASN A 8 -7.17 -14.75 -7.76
N ILE A 9 -6.90 -15.02 -9.04
CA ILE A 9 -5.60 -14.76 -9.66
C ILE A 9 -5.37 -13.24 -9.69
N LEU A 10 -6.32 -12.49 -10.26
CA LEU A 10 -6.25 -11.02 -10.34
C LEU A 10 -6.11 -10.38 -8.95
N TYR A 11 -6.79 -10.94 -7.96
CA TYR A 11 -6.68 -10.51 -6.57
C TYR A 11 -5.26 -10.70 -6.00
N TRP A 12 -4.67 -11.88 -6.15
CA TRP A 12 -3.34 -12.13 -5.61
C TRP A 12 -2.26 -11.36 -6.38
N VAL A 13 -2.39 -11.23 -7.70
CA VAL A 13 -1.51 -10.39 -8.52
C VAL A 13 -1.55 -8.94 -8.05
N SER A 14 -2.75 -8.35 -7.93
CA SER A 14 -2.88 -6.97 -7.45
C SER A 14 -2.40 -6.81 -6.01
N THR A 15 -2.68 -7.77 -5.12
CA THR A 15 -2.18 -7.76 -3.73
C THR A 15 -0.66 -7.77 -3.67
N ILE A 16 -0.01 -8.69 -4.40
CA ILE A 16 1.45 -8.79 -4.43
C ILE A 16 2.05 -7.50 -4.98
N LEU A 17 1.42 -6.90 -5.99
CA LEU A 17 1.87 -5.63 -6.55
C LEU A 17 1.74 -4.48 -5.54
N VAL A 18 0.64 -4.39 -4.77
CA VAL A 18 0.53 -3.45 -3.64
C VAL A 18 1.65 -3.69 -2.63
N CYS A 19 1.85 -4.94 -2.19
CA CYS A 19 2.90 -5.28 -1.24
C CYS A 19 4.28 -4.87 -1.75
N ALA A 20 4.58 -5.15 -3.03
CA ALA A 20 5.85 -4.80 -3.66
C ALA A 20 6.06 -3.28 -3.70
N MET A 21 5.03 -2.50 -4.05
CA MET A 21 5.12 -1.03 -4.07
C MET A 21 5.38 -0.46 -2.66
N PHE A 22 4.68 -0.95 -1.65
CA PHE A 22 4.83 -0.48 -0.27
C PHE A 22 6.15 -0.93 0.36
N LEU A 23 6.61 -2.15 0.08
CA LEU A 23 7.93 -2.61 0.52
C LEU A 23 9.06 -1.89 -0.22
N TYR A 24 8.91 -1.63 -1.52
CA TYR A 24 9.85 -0.80 -2.29
C TYR A 24 9.96 0.61 -1.69
N SER A 25 8.82 1.22 -1.35
CA SER A 25 8.80 2.51 -0.66
C SER A 25 9.46 2.42 0.73
N ALA A 26 9.07 1.45 1.56
CA ALA A 26 9.60 1.31 2.91
C ALA A 26 11.11 1.02 2.95
N GLN A 27 11.63 0.20 2.03
CA GLN A 27 13.07 -0.07 1.98
C GLN A 27 13.87 1.21 1.71
N MET A 28 13.36 2.14 0.89
CA MET A 28 14.05 3.40 0.62
C MET A 28 14.14 4.25 1.88
N TYR A 29 13.13 4.18 2.74
CA TYR A 29 13.11 4.90 4.00
C TYR A 29 14.09 4.31 5.03
N PHE A 30 14.32 3.00 5.00
CA PHE A 30 15.28 2.34 5.91
C PHE A 30 16.73 2.39 5.43
N PHE A 31 16.96 2.19 4.13
CA PHE A 31 18.32 2.11 3.57
C PHE A 31 18.84 3.44 3.04
N ASN A 32 17.95 4.37 2.66
CA ASN A 32 18.29 5.69 2.15
C ASN A 32 17.68 6.80 3.01
N THR A 33 17.66 6.63 4.33
CA THR A 33 16.97 7.52 5.29
C THR A 33 17.34 8.99 5.09
N ALA A 34 18.64 9.32 5.01
CA ALA A 34 19.09 10.70 4.86
C ALA A 34 18.59 11.35 3.55
N MET A 35 18.48 10.58 2.47
CA MET A 35 17.90 11.04 1.20
C MET A 35 16.41 11.35 1.37
N ILE A 36 15.66 10.43 1.98
CA ILE A 36 14.22 10.60 2.20
C ILE A 36 13.94 11.77 3.16
N GLU A 37 14.72 11.90 4.24
CA GLU A 37 14.65 13.07 5.11
C GLU A 37 14.94 14.37 4.37
N GLY A 38 15.87 14.37 3.42
CA GLY A 38 16.14 15.50 2.53
C GLY A 38 14.91 15.90 1.70
N TYR A 39 14.20 14.94 1.12
CA TYR A 39 12.94 15.18 0.41
C TYR A 39 11.82 15.70 1.34
N PHE A 40 11.73 15.17 2.56
CA PHE A 40 10.76 15.69 3.55
C PHE A 40 11.09 17.13 3.93
N LYS A 41 12.37 17.46 4.18
CA LYS A 41 12.80 18.83 4.48
C LYS A 41 12.50 19.80 3.34
N SER A 42 12.73 19.42 2.08
CA SER A 42 12.44 20.30 0.93
C SER A 42 10.95 20.60 0.78
N LEU A 43 10.08 19.72 1.27
CA LEU A 43 8.63 19.90 1.33
C LEU A 43 8.12 20.48 2.66
N ASN A 44 9.02 20.92 3.55
CA ASN A 44 8.71 21.40 4.91
C ASN A 44 7.96 20.37 5.78
N TYR A 45 8.20 19.08 5.56
CA TYR A 45 7.64 18.00 6.37
C TYR A 45 8.59 17.60 7.51
N PRO A 46 8.04 17.20 8.68
CA PRO A 46 8.86 16.73 9.79
C PRO A 46 9.60 15.43 9.45
N THR A 47 10.92 15.42 9.62
CA THR A 47 11.76 14.26 9.27
C THR A 47 11.63 13.09 10.23
N TYR A 48 11.23 13.34 11.49
CA TYR A 48 11.02 12.26 12.46
C TYR A 48 9.92 11.26 12.02
N ILE A 49 9.08 11.63 11.04
CA ILE A 49 8.01 10.78 10.51
C ILE A 49 8.55 9.69 9.58
N VAL A 50 9.73 9.85 8.98
CA VAL A 50 10.28 8.93 7.97
C VAL A 50 10.30 7.49 8.48
N ILE A 51 11.06 7.19 9.53
CA ILE A 51 11.16 5.81 10.04
C ILE A 51 9.82 5.25 10.57
N PRO A 52 9.04 5.97 11.40
CA PRO A 52 7.71 5.51 11.81
C PRO A 52 6.78 5.18 10.64
N LEU A 53 6.77 6.00 9.58
CA LEU A 53 5.95 5.75 8.41
C LEU A 53 6.38 4.47 7.67
N ALA A 54 7.68 4.22 7.56
CA ALA A 54 8.21 2.99 6.96
C ALA A 54 7.80 1.74 7.74
N ILE A 55 7.84 1.79 9.08
CA ILE A 55 7.39 0.70 9.95
C ILE A 55 5.90 0.43 9.74
N ILE A 56 5.07 1.47 9.71
CA ILE A 56 3.62 1.34 9.51
C ILE A 56 3.31 0.77 8.11
N LYS A 57 4.06 1.15 7.07
CA LYS A 57 3.93 0.55 5.73
C LYS A 57 4.16 -0.97 5.77
N VAL A 58 5.23 -1.42 6.43
CA VAL A 58 5.53 -2.86 6.58
C VAL A 58 4.43 -3.56 7.38
N LEU A 59 3.95 -2.97 8.47
CA LEU A 59 2.83 -3.53 9.25
C LEU A 59 1.57 -3.65 8.40
N GLY A 60 1.25 -2.64 7.59
CA GLY A 60 0.14 -2.69 6.63
C GLY A 60 0.28 -3.88 5.67
N VAL A 61 1.49 -4.15 5.16
CA VAL A 61 1.76 -5.27 4.25
C VAL A 61 1.50 -6.59 4.95
N VAL A 62 1.99 -6.73 6.17
CA VAL A 62 1.74 -7.93 7.00
C VAL A 62 0.24 -8.10 7.22
N MET A 63 -0.51 -7.04 7.53
CA MET A 63 -1.96 -7.13 7.77
C MET A 63 -2.75 -7.54 6.53
N ILE A 64 -2.41 -7.02 5.35
CA ILE A 64 -3.10 -7.40 4.10
C ILE A 64 -2.68 -8.78 3.60
N LEU A 65 -1.58 -9.37 4.05
CA LEU A 65 -1.22 -10.76 3.73
C LEU A 65 -1.81 -11.74 4.76
N TRP A 66 -1.77 -11.38 6.04
CA TRP A 66 -2.20 -12.24 7.14
C TRP A 66 -3.72 -12.41 7.22
N ARG A 67 -4.49 -11.33 6.99
CA ARG A 67 -5.95 -11.32 6.81
C ARG A 67 -6.81 -12.03 7.86
N LYS A 68 -6.29 -12.31 9.06
CA LYS A 68 -7.08 -12.96 10.13
C LYS A 68 -8.13 -12.04 10.76
N SER A 69 -7.90 -10.73 10.76
CA SER A 69 -8.83 -9.73 11.28
C SER A 69 -9.35 -8.85 10.14
N ALA A 70 -10.64 -8.96 9.84
CA ALA A 70 -11.28 -8.14 8.82
C ALA A 70 -11.12 -6.65 9.13
N TRP A 71 -11.28 -6.26 10.39
CA TRP A 71 -11.13 -4.87 10.82
C TRP A 71 -9.71 -4.33 10.57
N LEU A 72 -8.65 -5.07 10.97
CA LEU A 72 -7.27 -4.66 10.71
C LEU A 72 -6.94 -4.62 9.21
N THR A 73 -7.50 -5.54 8.42
CA THR A 73 -7.32 -5.52 6.96
C THR A 73 -7.96 -4.28 6.33
N GLU A 74 -9.16 -3.88 6.75
CA GLU A 74 -9.80 -2.66 6.25
C GLU A 74 -9.00 -1.41 6.64
N TRP A 75 -8.46 -1.34 7.86
CA TRP A 75 -7.56 -0.26 8.30
C TRP A 75 -6.29 -0.18 7.45
N ALA A 76 -5.66 -1.32 7.16
CA ALA A 76 -4.47 -1.37 6.33
C ALA A 76 -4.74 -0.87 4.90
N TYR A 77 -5.85 -1.30 4.29
CA TYR A 77 -6.25 -0.81 2.95
C TYR A 77 -6.56 0.68 2.95
N ALA A 78 -7.27 1.20 3.97
CA ALA A 78 -7.53 2.63 4.09
C ALA A 78 -6.25 3.44 4.25
N GLY A 79 -5.34 3.00 5.13
CA GLY A 79 -4.04 3.63 5.33
C GLY A 79 -3.21 3.66 4.04
N PHE A 80 -3.16 2.55 3.32
CA PHE A 80 -2.48 2.47 2.02
C PHE A 80 -3.08 3.41 0.99
N PHE A 81 -4.40 3.47 0.89
CA PHE A 81 -5.08 4.35 -0.05
C PHE A 81 -4.75 5.83 0.21
N PHE A 82 -4.82 6.28 1.47
CA PHE A 82 -4.49 7.66 1.82
C PHE A 82 -2.99 7.96 1.65
N ASP A 83 -2.11 7.02 2.02
CA ASP A 83 -0.67 7.17 1.83
C ASP A 83 -0.30 7.41 0.37
N VAL A 84 -0.85 6.64 -0.58
CA VAL A 84 -0.52 6.82 -2.01
C VAL A 84 -1.13 8.08 -2.63
N ILE A 85 -2.29 8.54 -2.13
CA ILE A 85 -2.85 9.84 -2.53
C ILE A 85 -1.92 10.96 -2.06
N LEU A 86 -1.54 10.96 -0.78
CA LEU A 86 -0.67 11.99 -0.22
C LEU A 86 0.73 11.96 -0.86
N ALA A 87 1.27 10.78 -1.13
CA ALA A 87 2.53 10.63 -1.86
C ALA A 87 2.44 11.19 -3.29
N THR A 88 1.31 11.01 -3.96
CA THR A 88 1.08 11.58 -5.30
C THR A 88 1.06 13.11 -5.26
N VAL A 89 0.38 13.70 -4.29
CA VAL A 89 0.37 15.15 -4.08
C VAL A 89 1.78 15.66 -3.76
N ALA A 90 2.53 14.96 -2.89
CA ALA A 90 3.90 15.32 -2.54
C ALA A 90 4.82 15.29 -3.77
N HIS A 91 4.74 14.26 -4.62
CA HIS A 91 5.50 14.19 -5.87
C HIS A 91 5.12 15.29 -6.86
N TYR A 92 3.83 15.60 -6.99
CA TYR A 92 3.37 16.69 -7.84
C TYR A 92 3.93 18.04 -7.35
N ASN A 93 3.85 18.33 -6.05
CA ASN A 93 4.40 19.54 -5.45
C ASN A 93 5.93 19.63 -5.55
N ALA A 94 6.63 18.48 -5.57
CA ALA A 94 8.07 18.40 -5.82
C ALA A 94 8.45 18.58 -7.30
N GLY A 95 7.48 18.78 -8.20
CA GLY A 95 7.72 18.97 -9.63
C GLY A 95 7.97 17.68 -10.42
N HIS A 96 7.70 16.50 -9.85
CA HIS A 96 7.89 15.21 -10.53
C HIS A 96 6.74 14.84 -11.49
N GLY A 97 5.72 15.71 -11.60
CA GLY A 97 4.50 15.45 -12.37
C GLY A 97 3.48 14.58 -11.62
N LEU A 98 2.27 14.50 -12.18
CA LEU A 98 1.16 13.78 -11.55
C LEU A 98 1.22 12.27 -11.78
N PHE A 99 1.61 11.84 -12.99
CA PHE A 99 1.52 10.45 -13.45
C PHE A 99 2.75 9.61 -13.09
N GLY A 100 3.03 9.49 -11.79
CA GLY A 100 4.11 8.67 -11.24
C GLY A 100 3.66 7.31 -10.70
N MET A 101 4.61 6.55 -10.14
CA MET A 101 4.32 5.25 -9.50
C MET A 101 3.25 5.34 -8.41
N SER A 102 3.27 6.39 -7.57
CA SER A 102 2.26 6.60 -6.51
C SER A 102 0.85 6.75 -7.09
N PHE A 103 0.70 7.46 -8.22
CA PHE A 103 -0.59 7.68 -8.87
C PHE A 103 -1.18 6.37 -9.39
N TYR A 104 -0.40 5.56 -10.09
CA TYR A 104 -0.87 4.25 -10.57
C TYR A 104 -1.19 3.28 -9.41
N THR A 105 -0.47 3.40 -8.29
CA THR A 105 -0.68 2.57 -7.10
C THR A 105 -2.06 2.79 -6.46
N ILE A 106 -2.66 3.98 -6.61
CA ILE A 106 -4.05 4.26 -6.16
C ILE A 106 -5.01 3.22 -6.74
N PHE A 107 -4.95 3.02 -8.06
CA PHE A 107 -5.84 2.08 -8.75
C PHE A 107 -5.55 0.64 -8.37
N ILE A 108 -4.27 0.28 -8.20
CA ILE A 108 -3.86 -1.08 -7.82
C ILE A 108 -4.37 -1.42 -6.40
N VAL A 109 -4.31 -0.47 -5.47
CA VAL A 109 -4.86 -0.61 -4.11
C VAL A 109 -6.38 -0.83 -4.17
N LEU A 110 -7.11 -0.02 -4.95
CA LEU A 110 -8.55 -0.17 -5.11
C LEU A 110 -8.93 -1.53 -5.72
N VAL A 111 -8.25 -1.96 -6.78
CA VAL A 111 -8.47 -3.26 -7.41
C VAL A 111 -8.22 -4.40 -6.41
N SER A 112 -7.10 -4.36 -5.68
CA SER A 112 -6.79 -5.35 -4.64
C SER A 112 -7.86 -5.37 -3.54
N TYR A 113 -8.34 -4.21 -3.13
CA TYR A 113 -9.36 -4.06 -2.10
C TYR A 113 -10.69 -4.68 -2.51
N PHE A 114 -11.24 -4.28 -3.66
CA PHE A 114 -12.56 -4.72 -4.13
C PHE A 114 -12.57 -6.21 -4.48
N LEU A 115 -11.55 -6.69 -5.20
CA LEU A 115 -11.41 -8.14 -5.46
C LEU A 115 -11.22 -8.91 -4.16
N GLY A 116 -10.52 -8.34 -3.18
CA GLY A 116 -10.35 -8.94 -1.87
C GLY A 116 -11.65 -9.06 -1.08
N LYS A 117 -12.62 -8.14 -1.23
CA LYS A 117 -13.93 -8.27 -0.58
C LYS A 117 -14.69 -9.49 -1.07
N ASP A 118 -14.72 -9.71 -2.38
CA ASP A 118 -15.36 -10.89 -2.99
C ASP A 118 -14.75 -12.20 -2.45
N VAL A 119 -13.42 -12.24 -2.33
CA VAL A 119 -12.69 -13.42 -1.84
C VAL A 119 -12.89 -13.62 -0.33
N ARG A 120 -12.89 -12.54 0.46
CA ARG A 120 -13.12 -12.59 1.92
C ARG A 120 -14.55 -12.99 2.28
N GLN A 121 -15.55 -12.49 1.55
CA GLN A 121 -16.96 -12.85 1.78
C GLN A 121 -17.22 -14.34 1.54
N LYS A 122 -16.62 -14.94 0.49
CA LYS A 122 -16.74 -16.39 0.25
C LYS A 122 -16.30 -17.25 1.43
N ASN A 123 -15.20 -16.88 2.12
CA ASN A 123 -14.73 -17.65 3.27
C ASN A 123 -15.67 -17.57 4.49
N LYS A 124 -16.52 -16.53 4.58
CA LYS A 124 -17.47 -16.36 5.69
C LYS A 124 -18.77 -17.15 5.51
N LEU A 125 -19.04 -17.65 4.29
CA LEU A 125 -20.23 -18.44 3.94
C LEU A 125 -19.99 -19.95 4.05
N ILE A 126 -18.76 -20.38 4.33
CA ILE A 126 -18.33 -21.79 4.35
C ILE A 126 -18.01 -22.24 5.80
N VAL A 127 -18.25 -21.37 6.79
CA VAL A 127 -18.17 -21.64 8.23
C VAL A 127 -19.55 -21.45 8.82
#